data_AF-A0A3B8X4C7-F1
#
_entry.id   AF-A0A3B8X4C7-F1
#
_cell.length_a   1.000
_cell.length_b   1.000
_cell.length_c   1.000
_cell.angle_alpha   90.00
_cell.angle_beta   90.00
_cell.angle_gamma   90.00
#
_symmetry.space_group_name_H-M   'P 1'
#
loop_
_entity.id
_entity.type
_entity.pdbx_description
1 polymer ?
#
loop_
_entity_poly.entity_id
_entity_poly.type
_entity_poly.pdbx_seq_one_letter_code
_entity_poly.pdbx_strand_id
1 'polypeptide(L)'
;MSAQDPNQNFRTAVALSRLVDPRQTLENLARNTGLTYDDVVHHALVRYAGSGAEALLAIEPQALRDLIEARKAEDWAKVAALIDWLEAGLDSSEWH
;
A
#
# COMPACT_ATOMS: atom_id res chain seq x y z
N MET A 1 -19.46 29.39 7.01
CA MET A 1 -18.21 28.63 6.81
C MET A 1 -18.54 27.46 5.91
N SER A 2 -18.04 27.47 4.68
CA SER A 2 -18.26 26.40 3.69
C SER A 2 -17.61 25.11 4.20
N ALA A 3 -18.38 24.02 4.25
CA ALA A 3 -17.84 22.69 4.55
C ALA A 3 -16.77 22.33 3.53
N GLN A 4 -15.57 21.94 3.98
CA GLN A 4 -14.52 21.44 3.10
C GLN A 4 -15.01 20.18 2.39
N ASP A 5 -14.76 20.05 1.07
CA ASP A 5 -15.10 18.85 0.31
C ASP A 5 -14.31 17.66 0.91
N PRO A 6 -14.98 16.67 1.51
CA PRO A 6 -14.32 15.56 2.19
C PRO A 6 -13.41 14.75 1.26
N ASN A 7 -13.59 14.86 -0.06
CA ASN A 7 -12.83 14.11 -1.06
C ASN A 7 -11.74 14.94 -1.76
N GLN A 8 -11.50 16.19 -1.35
CA GLN A 8 -10.57 17.07 -2.04
C GLN A 8 -9.13 16.54 -2.05
N ASN A 9 -8.70 15.90 -0.95
CA ASN A 9 -7.39 15.27 -0.85
C ASN A 9 -7.26 14.08 -1.83
N PHE A 10 -8.31 13.26 -1.92
CA PHE A 10 -8.34 12.12 -2.84
C PHE A 10 -8.32 12.56 -4.31
N ARG A 11 -9.12 13.58 -4.68
CA ARG A 11 -9.10 14.15 -6.03
C ARG A 11 -7.73 14.71 -6.40
N THR A 12 -7.05 15.34 -5.43
CA THR A 12 -5.68 15.85 -5.60
C THR A 12 -4.70 14.72 -5.84
N ALA A 13 -4.76 13.63 -5.06
CA ALA A 13 -3.93 12.45 -5.25
C ALA A 13 -4.14 11.80 -6.63
N VAL A 14 -5.40 11.70 -7.10
CA VAL A 14 -5.73 11.20 -8.44
C VAL A 14 -5.19 12.12 -9.55
N ALA A 15 -5.20 13.43 -9.33
CA ALA A 15 -4.62 14.37 -10.29
C ALA A 15 -3.09 14.22 -10.38
N LEU A 16 -2.43 14.04 -9.23
CA LEU A 16 -0.97 13.84 -9.16
C LEU A 16 -0.53 12.49 -9.75
N SER A 17 -1.31 11.41 -9.58
CA SER A 17 -0.94 10.09 -10.11
C SER A 17 -0.84 10.06 -11.63
N ARG A 18 -1.57 10.94 -12.33
CA ARG A 18 -1.49 11.10 -13.79
C ARG A 18 -0.13 11.58 -14.31
N LEU A 19 0.73 12.10 -13.43
CA LEU A 19 2.09 12.51 -13.79
C LEU A 19 3.03 11.30 -14.00
N VAL A 20 2.60 10.10 -13.62
CA VAL A 20 3.37 8.86 -13.74
C VAL A 20 2.65 7.92 -14.69
N ASP A 21 3.31 7.47 -15.77
CA ASP A 21 2.81 6.41 -16.64
C ASP A 21 3.45 5.07 -16.25
N PRO A 22 2.69 4.12 -15.66
CA PRO A 22 3.23 2.81 -15.29
C PRO A 22 3.39 1.85 -16.48
N ARG A 23 2.92 2.21 -17.69
CA ARG A 23 2.87 1.31 -18.85
C ARG A 23 4.21 0.65 -19.14
N GLN A 24 5.30 1.43 -19.20
CA GLN A 24 6.62 0.88 -19.54
C GLN A 24 7.07 -0.20 -18.55
N THR A 25 6.82 -0.01 -17.25
CA THR A 25 7.14 -0.98 -16.21
C THR A 25 6.34 -2.27 -16.38
N LEU A 26 5.04 -2.15 -16.66
CA LEU A 26 4.14 -3.29 -16.84
C LEU A 26 4.45 -4.06 -18.14
N GLU A 27 4.81 -3.36 -19.22
CA GLU A 27 5.29 -3.98 -20.46
C GLU A 27 6.61 -4.72 -20.28
N ASN A 28 7.55 -4.15 -19.52
CA ASN A 28 8.81 -4.82 -19.19
C ASN A 28 8.54 -6.10 -18.39
N LEU A 29 7.65 -6.03 -17.40
CA LEU A 29 7.27 -7.17 -16.58
C LEU A 29 6.62 -8.27 -17.42
N ALA A 30 5.69 -7.92 -18.30
CA ALA A 30 5.05 -8.84 -19.23
C ALA A 30 6.08 -9.56 -20.12
N ARG A 31 7.03 -8.82 -20.73
CA ARG A 31 8.10 -9.42 -21.54
C ARG A 31 8.99 -10.36 -20.75
N ASN A 32 9.34 -10.00 -19.51
CA ASN A 32 10.23 -10.79 -18.66
C ASN A 32 9.58 -12.07 -18.12
N THR A 33 8.25 -12.10 -17.97
CA THR A 33 7.50 -13.25 -17.44
C THR A 33 6.86 -14.10 -18.54
N GLY A 34 6.86 -13.64 -19.79
CA GLY A 34 6.17 -14.29 -20.90
C GLY A 34 4.64 -14.17 -20.84
N LEU A 35 4.12 -13.25 -20.02
CA LEU A 35 2.69 -12.96 -19.89
C LEU A 35 2.26 -11.86 -20.86
N THR A 36 0.95 -11.70 -21.05
CA THR A 36 0.42 -10.54 -21.75
C THR A 36 0.46 -9.30 -20.86
N TYR A 37 0.50 -8.12 -21.47
CA TYR A 37 0.36 -6.86 -20.75
C TYR A 37 -0.94 -6.82 -19.94
N ASP A 38 -2.04 -7.30 -20.52
CA ASP A 38 -3.36 -7.30 -19.88
C ASP A 38 -3.41 -8.22 -18.65
N ASP A 39 -2.77 -9.40 -18.69
CA ASP A 39 -2.67 -10.30 -17.54
C ASP A 39 -1.93 -9.63 -16.37
N VAL A 40 -0.84 -8.93 -16.67
CA VAL A 40 -0.02 -8.23 -15.67
C VAL A 40 -0.78 -7.03 -15.09
N VAL A 41 -1.47 -6.25 -15.92
CA VAL A 41 -2.33 -5.14 -15.48
C VAL A 41 -3.45 -5.65 -14.60
N HIS A 42 -4.16 -6.69 -15.04
CA HIS A 42 -5.27 -7.27 -14.30
C HIS A 42 -4.81 -7.79 -12.94
N HIS A 43 -3.69 -8.53 -12.90
CA HIS A 43 -3.11 -9.01 -11.65
C HIS A 43 -2.73 -7.87 -10.70
N ALA A 44 -2.10 -6.79 -11.21
CA ALA A 44 -1.74 -5.62 -10.41
C ALA A 44 -2.98 -4.91 -9.84
N LEU A 45 -4.04 -4.77 -10.64
CA LEU A 45 -5.31 -4.16 -10.22
C LEU A 45 -6.06 -5.04 -9.22
N VAL A 46 -6.10 -6.36 -9.42
CA VAL A 46 -6.70 -7.31 -8.46
C VAL A 46 -5.96 -7.28 -7.15
N ARG A 47 -4.61 -7.23 -7.18
CA ARG A 47 -3.81 -7.09 -5.97
C ARG A 47 -4.10 -5.78 -5.25
N TYR A 48 -4.17 -4.67 -5.99
CA TYR A 48 -4.47 -3.34 -5.45
C TYR A 48 -5.90 -3.22 -4.88
N ALA A 49 -6.90 -3.73 -5.60
CA ALA A 49 -8.29 -3.68 -5.19
C ALA A 49 -8.59 -4.65 -4.04
N GLY A 50 -8.01 -5.86 -4.11
CA GLY A 50 -8.19 -6.92 -3.11
C GLY A 50 -7.49 -6.61 -1.78
N SER A 51 -6.53 -5.70 -1.79
CA SER A 51 -5.89 -5.16 -0.59
C SER A 51 -6.56 -3.91 -0.03
N GLY A 52 -7.64 -3.43 -0.64
CA GLY A 52 -8.36 -2.22 -0.22
C GLY A 52 -7.48 -0.97 -0.05
N ALA A 53 -8.04 0.06 0.61
CA ALA A 53 -7.26 1.20 1.09
C ALA A 53 -6.14 0.79 2.08
N GLU A 54 -6.20 -0.45 2.60
CA GLU A 54 -5.15 -1.02 3.43
C GLU A 54 -3.83 -1.18 2.66
N ALA A 55 -3.76 -1.50 1.36
CA ALA A 55 -2.47 -1.54 0.65
C ALA A 55 -1.77 -0.19 0.48
N LEU A 56 -2.53 0.92 0.52
CA LEU A 56 -1.96 2.25 0.59
C LEU A 56 -1.34 2.54 1.97
N LEU A 57 -1.64 1.70 2.98
CA LEU A 57 -1.18 1.79 4.38
C LEU A 57 -0.47 0.51 4.89
N ALA A 58 -0.38 -0.54 4.08
CA ALA A 58 0.08 -1.86 4.49
C ALA A 58 1.60 -1.86 4.49
N ILE A 59 2.15 -1.55 5.67
CA ILE A 59 3.56 -1.72 6.04
C ILE A 59 4.48 -1.39 4.88
N GLU A 60 4.92 -0.13 4.83
CA GLU A 60 6.14 0.19 4.10
C GLU A 60 7.17 -0.91 4.41
N PRO A 61 7.94 -1.41 3.42
CA PRO A 61 9.00 -2.40 3.65
C PRO A 61 9.91 -2.04 4.83
N GLN A 62 9.93 -0.77 5.24
CA GLN A 62 10.55 -0.26 6.44
C GLN A 62 9.98 -0.77 7.76
N ALA A 63 8.66 -0.79 8.00
CA ALA A 63 8.11 -1.20 9.30
C ALA A 63 8.36 -2.70 9.59
N LEU A 64 8.32 -3.56 8.56
CA LEU A 64 8.74 -4.97 8.69
C LEU A 64 10.24 -5.09 9.00
N ARG A 65 11.08 -4.29 8.32
CA ARG A 65 12.53 -4.24 8.59
C ARG A 65 12.80 -3.77 10.02
N ASP A 66 12.10 -2.75 10.48
CA ASP A 66 12.26 -2.20 11.83
C ASP A 66 11.83 -3.19 12.92
N LEU A 67 10.77 -3.97 12.67
CA LEU A 67 10.34 -5.04 13.57
C LEU A 67 11.38 -6.17 13.65
N ILE A 68 11.94 -6.58 12.51
CA ILE A 68 12.99 -7.60 12.45
C ILE A 68 14.25 -7.14 13.19
N GLU A 69 14.68 -5.90 12.96
CA GLU A 69 15.87 -5.35 13.62
C GLU A 69 15.64 -5.12 15.11
N ALA A 70 14.47 -4.63 15.54
CA ALA A 70 14.14 -4.49 16.96
C ALA A 70 14.14 -5.85 17.68
N ARG A 71 13.60 -6.90 17.05
CA ARG A 71 13.65 -8.27 17.60
C ARG A 71 15.08 -8.77 17.75
N LYS A 72 15.93 -8.60 16.73
CA LYS A 72 17.34 -9.03 16.80
C LYS A 72 18.13 -8.30 17.89
N ALA A 73 17.77 -7.03 18.13
CA ALA A 73 18.36 -6.20 19.19
C ALA A 73 17.74 -6.43 20.58
N GLU A 74 16.73 -7.32 20.69
CA GLU A 74 15.96 -7.54 21.92
C GLU A 74 15.31 -6.26 22.49
N ASP A 75 15.00 -5.28 21.64
CA ASP A 75 14.27 -4.06 22.01
C ASP A 75 12.76 -4.35 22.03
N TRP A 76 12.33 -5.04 23.08
CA TRP A 76 10.95 -5.49 23.22
C TRP A 76 9.94 -4.36 23.35
N ALA A 77 10.36 -3.21 23.87
CA ALA A 77 9.50 -2.03 23.95
C ALA A 77 9.14 -1.51 22.55
N LYS A 78 10.13 -1.46 21.65
CA LYS A 78 9.92 -1.08 20.26
C LYS A 78 9.14 -2.13 19.46
N VAL A 79 9.36 -3.42 19.74
CA VAL A 79 8.57 -4.51 19.14
C VAL A 79 7.09 -4.39 19.52
N ALA A 80 6.79 -4.17 20.81
CA ALA A 80 5.42 -3.99 21.28
C ALA A 80 4.75 -2.78 20.63
N ALA A 81 5.42 -1.62 20.61
CA ALA A 81 4.88 -0.41 20.01
C ALA A 81 4.58 -0.56 18.50
N LEU A 82 5.41 -1.32 17.77
CA LEU A 82 5.17 -1.60 16.36
C LEU A 82 3.99 -2.57 16.16
N ILE A 83 3.82 -3.55 17.04
CA ILE A 83 2.67 -4.48 16.99
C ILE A 83 1.37 -3.76 17.35
N ASP A 84 1.35 -2.96 18.41
CA ASP A 84 0.18 -2.18 18.83
C ASP A 84 -0.28 -1.22 17.70
N TRP A 85 0.68 -0.63 16.98
CA TRP A 85 0.40 0.22 15.83
C TRP A 85 -0.21 -0.55 14.64
N LEU A 86 0.21 -1.80 14.41
CA LEU A 86 -0.35 -2.66 13.36
C LEU A 86 -1.73 -3.22 13.72
N GLU A 87 -1.92 -3.59 14.98
CA GLU A 87 -3.20 -4.08 15.52
C GLU A 87 -4.27 -2.99 15.44
N ALA A 88 -3.93 -1.75 15.81
CA ALA A 88 -4.82 -0.59 15.65
C ALA A 88 -5.22 -0.32 14.19
N GLY A 89 -4.36 -0.70 13.23
CA GLY A 89 -4.66 -0.63 11.79
C GLY A 89 -5.62 -1.73 11.32
N LEU A 90 -5.51 -2.94 11.87
CA LEU A 90 -6.35 -4.10 11.55
C LEU A 90 -7.79 -3.98 12.09
N ASP A 91 -7.97 -3.41 13.28
CA ASP A 91 -9.31 -3.17 13.85
C ASP A 91 -10.09 -2.09 13.10
N SER A 92 -9.42 -1.29 12.26
CA SER A 92 -10.07 -0.24 11.47
C SER A 92 -10.74 -0.75 10.18
N SER A 93 -10.58 -2.04 9.87
CA SER A 93 -10.92 -2.69 8.60
C SER A 93 -12.31 -3.36 8.56
N GLU A 94 -13.08 -3.33 9.65
CA GLU A 94 -14.43 -3.93 9.74
C GLU A 94 -15.53 -3.15 8.99
N TRP A 95 -15.25 -2.64 7.79
CA TRP A 95 -16.28 -2.10 6.89
C TRP A 95 -16.41 -3.01 5.66
N HIS A 96 -17.43 -3.87 5.70
CA HIS A 96 -17.92 -4.72 4.59
C HIS A 96 -18.41 -3.90 3.38
#